data_AF-K3XAC5-F1
#
_entry.id   AF-K3XAC5-F1
#
_cell.length_a   1.000
_cell.length_b   1.000
_cell.length_c   1.000
_cell.angle_alpha   90.00
_cell.angle_beta   90.00
_cell.angle_gamma   90.00
#
_symmetry.space_group_name_H-M   'P 1'
#
loop_
_entity.id
_entity.type
_entity.pdbx_description
1 polymer ?
#
loop_
_entity_poly.entity_id
_entity_poly.type
_entity_poly.pdbx_seq_one_letter_code
_entity_poly.pdbx_strand_id
1 'polypeptide(L)'
;MDLWLPFFAAVAVLAGVCIALLCNGLDPLRLLRSVFKVPRLHLTPSSASFAEKEALLANDRKARIRFRGKVPLYTDTIAELAECKSSKEVEEFIKLISMHRLLSSEIKAQHFAQFCRTKLDLKALHVNVIATIVASLQKFAAQSDVAQFLQQCFCAKEGFECLALKNAVERQVSIFRVVYQRIRSASVRDTILEHFEVQAYEITRRGNFVAPLKLVCDIDDTLLSVLFDTRYPELTVYPGVHQFVHEVQRLSLTPHDLEQQSLSRSGTGDDDSDEESQQKRTSKLIKEQRITFLTARPEILRQRSTKELRACGFTNFTLLMGSLTNVLGSRRIASGKLKNFTRFKRIFCEHRFIFVGDNGQGDIDLGKALLKNPSLYAVSAVLIHDVIRNHTPNHQQQQLIYQ
;
A
#
# COMPACT_ATOMS: atom_id res chain seq x y z
N MET A 1 -21.09 40.06 24.94
CA MET A 1 -20.81 40.37 23.52
C MET A 1 -19.69 39.49 22.94
N ASP A 2 -18.87 38.85 23.79
CA ASP A 2 -17.61 38.20 23.36
C ASP A 2 -17.73 36.80 22.73
N LEU A 3 -18.92 36.18 22.76
CA LEU A 3 -19.16 34.86 22.13
C LEU A 3 -19.58 34.94 20.65
N TRP A 4 -20.04 36.12 20.20
CA TRP A 4 -20.57 36.30 18.85
C TRP A 4 -19.47 36.52 17.82
N LEU A 5 -18.38 37.20 18.20
CA LEU A 5 -17.23 37.44 17.34
C LEU A 5 -16.55 36.14 16.84
N PRO A 6 -16.24 35.14 17.70
CA PRO A 6 -15.70 33.86 17.22
C PRO A 6 -16.72 33.06 16.39
N PHE A 7 -18.02 33.20 16.67
CA PHE A 7 -19.07 32.56 15.88
C PHE A 7 -19.15 33.13 14.46
N PHE A 8 -19.20 34.45 14.29
CA PHE A 8 -19.21 35.09 12.97
C PHE A 8 -17.90 34.83 12.20
N ALA A 9 -16.76 34.82 12.90
CA ALA A 9 -15.49 34.44 12.28
C ALA A 9 -15.51 32.99 11.76
N ALA A 10 -16.04 32.05 12.54
CA ALA A 10 -16.17 30.65 12.12
C ALA A 10 -17.12 30.49 10.93
N VAL A 11 -18.26 31.21 10.92
CA VAL A 11 -19.22 31.19 9.81
C VAL A 11 -18.60 31.81 8.55
N ALA A 12 -17.88 32.92 8.66
CA ALA A 12 -17.19 33.54 7.53
C ALA A 12 -16.11 32.63 6.94
N VAL A 13 -15.34 31.93 7.79
CA VAL A 13 -14.38 30.91 7.34
C VAL A 13 -15.08 29.76 6.63
N LEU A 14 -16.18 29.24 7.19
CA LEU A 14 -16.94 28.15 6.58
C LEU A 14 -17.52 28.56 5.22
N ALA A 15 -18.09 29.77 5.13
CA ALA A 15 -18.60 30.33 3.88
C ALA A 15 -17.49 30.51 2.84
N GLY A 16 -16.33 31.03 3.25
CA GLY A 16 -15.15 31.14 2.39
C GLY A 16 -14.66 29.79 1.86
N VAL A 17 -14.68 28.74 2.69
CA VAL A 17 -14.36 27.37 2.27
C VAL A 17 -15.40 26.84 1.27
N CYS A 18 -16.70 27.03 1.53
CA CYS A 18 -17.76 26.60 0.60
C CYS A 18 -17.65 27.30 -0.76
N ILE A 19 -17.41 28.62 -0.77
CA ILE A 19 -17.20 29.39 -2.01
C ILE A 19 -15.97 28.87 -2.74
N ALA A 20 -14.85 28.65 -2.05
CA ALA A 20 -13.64 28.12 -2.67
C ALA A 20 -13.87 26.72 -3.28
N LEU A 21 -14.61 25.84 -2.61
CA LEU A 21 -14.97 24.52 -3.13
C LEU A 21 -15.80 24.63 -4.41
N LEU A 22 -16.85 25.47 -4.40
CA LEU A 22 -17.70 25.71 -5.56
C LEU A 22 -16.92 26.31 -6.74
N CYS A 23 -16.02 27.26 -6.49
CA CYS A 23 -15.13 27.83 -7.52
C CYS A 23 -14.17 26.79 -8.14
N ASN A 24 -13.89 25.69 -7.44
CA ASN A 24 -13.09 24.57 -7.95
C ASN A 24 -13.96 23.42 -8.50
N GLY A 25 -15.26 23.64 -8.69
CA GLY A 25 -16.20 22.65 -9.23
C GLY A 25 -16.59 21.53 -8.25
N LEU A 26 -16.28 21.68 -6.96
CA LEU A 26 -16.63 20.72 -5.92
C LEU A 26 -17.93 21.14 -5.23
N ASP A 27 -18.88 20.22 -5.11
CA ASP A 27 -20.11 20.45 -4.33
C ASP A 27 -19.81 20.26 -2.81
N PRO A 28 -19.86 21.35 -2.01
CA PRO A 28 -19.57 21.28 -0.58
C PRO A 28 -20.58 20.42 0.20
N LEU A 29 -21.84 20.37 -0.23
CA LEU A 29 -22.87 19.53 0.41
C LEU A 29 -22.64 18.05 0.10
N ARG A 30 -22.23 17.74 -1.12
CA ARG A 30 -21.86 16.37 -1.51
C ARG A 30 -20.63 15.88 -0.75
N LEU A 31 -19.60 16.71 -0.67
CA LEU A 31 -18.42 16.45 0.17
C LEU A 31 -18.83 16.20 1.62
N LEU A 32 -19.67 17.06 2.19
CA LEU A 32 -20.15 16.91 3.56
C LEU A 32 -21.00 15.64 3.76
N ARG A 33 -21.91 15.32 2.83
CA ARG A 33 -22.74 14.11 2.90
C ARG A 33 -21.91 12.83 2.81
N SER A 34 -20.92 12.82 1.92
CA SER A 34 -19.98 11.70 1.83
C SER A 34 -19.24 11.47 3.15
N VAL A 35 -19.08 12.50 3.99
CA VAL A 35 -18.45 12.38 5.32
C VAL A 35 -19.20 11.46 6.26
N PHE A 36 -20.52 11.36 6.11
CA PHE A 36 -21.38 10.59 7.01
C PHE A 36 -21.84 9.26 6.42
N LYS A 37 -21.48 8.93 5.17
CA LYS A 37 -21.91 7.72 4.49
C LYS A 37 -20.85 6.61 4.51
N VAL A 38 -21.31 5.37 4.42
CA VAL A 38 -20.46 4.17 4.27
C VAL A 38 -20.49 3.72 2.81
N PRO A 39 -19.37 3.23 2.24
CA PRO A 39 -19.34 2.75 0.86
C PRO A 39 -20.39 1.69 0.53
N ARG A 40 -20.94 1.79 -0.68
CA ARG A 40 -21.93 0.86 -1.24
C ARG A 40 -21.26 -0.01 -2.30
N LEU A 41 -21.36 -1.33 -2.15
CA LEU A 41 -20.94 -2.29 -3.17
C LEU A 41 -22.11 -2.57 -4.11
N HIS A 42 -21.93 -2.39 -5.42
CA HIS A 42 -22.83 -2.96 -6.41
C HIS A 42 -22.45 -4.42 -6.59
N LEU A 43 -23.16 -5.30 -5.89
CA LEU A 43 -23.11 -6.74 -6.14
C LEU A 43 -24.30 -7.07 -7.02
N THR A 44 -24.08 -7.29 -8.32
CA THR A 44 -25.05 -8.01 -9.13
C THR A 44 -25.18 -9.44 -8.58
N PRO A 45 -26.39 -10.04 -8.50
CA PRO A 45 -26.59 -11.36 -7.89
C PRO A 45 -25.96 -12.54 -8.66
N SER A 46 -25.31 -12.26 -9.80
CA SER A 46 -24.67 -13.26 -10.64
C SER A 46 -23.15 -13.04 -10.65
N SER A 47 -22.43 -14.16 -10.57
CA SER A 47 -20.96 -14.33 -10.59
C SER A 47 -20.23 -14.16 -9.25
N ALA A 48 -19.50 -15.22 -8.89
CA ALA A 48 -18.31 -15.39 -8.02
C ALA A 48 -18.00 -14.41 -6.86
N SER A 49 -18.30 -13.12 -6.97
CA SER A 49 -17.97 -12.07 -6.00
C SER A 49 -18.70 -12.19 -4.65
N PHE A 50 -19.87 -12.85 -4.59
CA PHE A 50 -20.57 -13.06 -3.31
C PHE A 50 -19.89 -14.13 -2.45
N ALA A 51 -19.43 -15.22 -3.08
CA ALA A 51 -18.58 -16.22 -2.44
C ALA A 51 -17.22 -15.62 -2.06
N GLU A 52 -16.69 -14.70 -2.87
CA GLU A 52 -15.45 -14.00 -2.61
C GLU A 52 -15.56 -13.02 -1.43
N LYS A 53 -16.68 -12.27 -1.31
CA LYS A 53 -16.99 -11.41 -0.16
C LYS A 53 -17.19 -12.24 1.12
N GLU A 54 -17.94 -13.33 1.06
CA GLU A 54 -18.10 -14.28 2.17
C GLU A 54 -16.74 -14.86 2.60
N ALA A 55 -15.88 -15.26 1.64
CA ALA A 55 -14.55 -15.78 1.91
C ALA A 55 -13.57 -14.72 2.46
N LEU A 56 -13.67 -13.47 1.99
CA LEU A 56 -12.90 -12.33 2.49
C LEU A 56 -13.30 -11.96 3.92
N LEU A 57 -14.60 -11.89 4.21
CA LEU A 57 -15.13 -11.60 5.55
C LEU A 57 -14.93 -12.78 6.53
N ALA A 58 -15.02 -14.02 6.07
CA ALA A 58 -14.76 -15.22 6.87
C ALA A 58 -13.29 -15.33 7.29
N ASN A 59 -12.35 -14.91 6.44
CA ASN A 59 -10.92 -14.87 6.80
C ASN A 59 -10.62 -13.81 7.89
N ASP A 60 -11.28 -12.65 7.86
CA ASP A 60 -11.10 -11.60 8.88
C ASP A 60 -11.66 -12.05 10.25
N ARG A 61 -12.75 -12.84 10.25
CA ARG A 61 -13.29 -13.49 11.46
C ARG A 61 -12.39 -14.61 11.98
N LYS A 62 -11.81 -15.44 11.11
CA LYS A 62 -10.87 -16.51 11.49
C LYS A 62 -9.52 -15.96 11.97
N ALA A 63 -9.05 -14.83 11.44
CA ALA A 63 -7.83 -14.16 11.90
C ALA A 63 -7.94 -13.62 13.35
N ARG A 64 -9.16 -13.38 13.85
CA ARG A 64 -9.39 -12.96 15.25
C ARG A 64 -9.36 -14.10 16.27
N ILE A 65 -9.42 -15.36 15.84
CA ILE A 65 -9.54 -16.50 16.75
C ILE A 65 -8.43 -17.50 16.46
N ARG A 66 -7.24 -17.26 17.02
CA ARG A 66 -6.23 -18.29 17.32
C ARG A 66 -5.17 -17.72 18.25
N PHE A 67 -5.33 -17.96 19.54
CA PHE A 67 -4.26 -18.49 20.41
C PHE A 67 -4.83 -18.77 21.81
N ARG A 68 -4.67 -20.00 22.29
CA ARG A 68 -5.15 -20.50 23.60
C ARG A 68 -3.98 -20.84 24.54
N GLY A 69 -2.82 -20.18 24.38
CA GLY A 69 -1.62 -20.36 25.21
C GLY A 69 -1.19 -19.07 25.90
N LYS A 70 -0.49 -19.19 27.05
CA LYS A 70 0.14 -18.07 27.76
C LYS A 70 1.16 -17.40 26.83
N VAL A 71 1.15 -16.07 26.75
CA VAL A 71 2.16 -15.30 26.00
C VAL A 71 3.49 -15.45 26.74
N PRO A 72 4.57 -15.90 26.08
CA PRO A 72 5.88 -16.02 26.72
C PRO A 72 6.35 -14.64 27.20
N LEU A 73 7.03 -14.60 28.36
CA LEU A 73 7.60 -13.37 28.87
C LEU A 73 8.72 -12.90 27.94
N TYR A 74 8.88 -11.58 27.83
CA TYR A 74 9.93 -10.98 26.99
C TYR A 74 11.32 -11.47 27.39
N THR A 75 11.59 -11.58 28.68
CA THR A 75 12.88 -12.05 29.23
C THR A 75 13.21 -13.46 28.77
N ASP A 76 12.26 -14.38 28.89
CA ASP A 76 12.43 -15.80 28.58
C ASP A 76 12.68 -15.96 27.08
N THR A 77 11.93 -15.19 26.26
CA THR A 77 12.11 -15.20 24.81
C THR A 77 13.49 -14.70 24.38
N ILE A 78 14.02 -13.66 25.03
CA ILE A 78 15.36 -13.15 24.73
C ILE A 78 16.43 -14.16 25.19
N ALA A 79 16.24 -14.83 26.33
CA ALA A 79 17.17 -15.84 26.83
C ALA A 79 17.25 -17.04 25.86
N GLU A 80 16.10 -17.59 25.45
CA GLU A 80 16.03 -18.69 24.49
C GLU A 80 16.63 -18.29 23.11
N LEU A 81 16.37 -17.07 22.66
CA LEU A 81 16.97 -16.56 21.43
C LEU A 81 18.49 -16.37 21.56
N ALA A 82 19.00 -16.05 22.75
CA ALA A 82 20.43 -15.93 23.03
C ALA A 82 21.15 -17.28 23.08
N GLU A 83 20.42 -18.35 23.39
CA GLU A 83 20.94 -19.73 23.43
C GLU A 83 21.03 -20.37 22.04
N CYS A 84 20.33 -19.83 21.05
CA CYS A 84 20.39 -20.29 19.66
C CYS A 84 21.82 -20.14 19.12
N LYS A 85 22.42 -21.25 18.65
CA LYS A 85 23.82 -21.31 18.18
C LYS A 85 23.95 -21.12 16.67
N SER A 86 22.88 -21.36 15.92
CA SER A 86 22.86 -21.31 14.47
C SER A 86 21.76 -20.39 13.92
N SER A 87 21.97 -19.83 12.73
CA SER A 87 20.94 -19.04 12.04
C SER A 87 19.66 -19.83 11.82
N LYS A 88 19.77 -21.15 11.60
CA LYS A 88 18.61 -22.03 11.43
C LYS A 88 17.75 -22.13 12.68
N GLU A 89 18.36 -22.28 13.86
CA GLU A 89 17.66 -22.26 15.15
C GLU A 89 16.96 -20.92 15.38
N VAL A 90 17.64 -19.80 15.11
CA VAL A 90 17.05 -18.46 15.18
C VAL A 90 15.81 -18.34 14.28
N GLU A 91 15.89 -18.86 13.05
CA GLU A 91 14.77 -18.79 12.13
C GLU A 91 13.57 -19.63 12.56
N GLU A 92 13.80 -20.84 13.06
CA GLU A 92 12.75 -21.70 13.60
C GLU A 92 12.08 -21.06 14.82
N PHE A 93 12.89 -20.46 15.69
CA PHE A 93 12.41 -19.75 16.87
C PHE A 93 11.53 -18.54 16.52
N ILE A 94 12.00 -17.65 15.63
CA ILE A 94 11.25 -16.46 15.23
C ILE A 94 9.94 -16.82 14.51
N LYS A 95 9.89 -17.95 13.79
CA LYS A 95 8.65 -18.43 13.15
C LYS A 95 7.57 -18.83 14.17
N LEU A 96 7.96 -19.34 15.34
CA LEU A 96 7.04 -19.79 16.37
C LEU A 96 6.46 -18.65 17.21
N ILE A 97 7.18 -17.53 17.30
CA ILE A 97 6.83 -16.46 18.23
C ILE A 97 6.12 -15.29 17.57
N SER A 98 5.03 -14.86 18.20
CA SER A 98 4.32 -13.63 17.85
C SER A 98 5.08 -12.38 18.29
N MET A 99 6.17 -12.04 17.58
CA MET A 99 7.05 -10.89 17.86
C MET A 99 6.30 -9.56 18.05
N HIS A 100 5.22 -9.35 17.29
CA HIS A 100 4.37 -8.15 17.39
C HIS A 100 3.69 -7.98 18.76
N ARG A 101 3.49 -9.05 19.53
CA ARG A 101 2.93 -9.00 20.90
C ARG A 101 4.03 -8.84 21.94
N LEU A 102 5.21 -9.39 21.65
CA LEU A 102 6.36 -9.36 22.54
C LEU A 102 6.90 -7.93 22.71
N LEU A 103 6.98 -7.18 21.61
CA LEU A 103 7.47 -5.80 21.55
C LEU A 103 6.36 -4.81 21.89
N SER A 104 5.92 -4.82 23.15
CA SER A 104 4.80 -4.02 23.65
C SER A 104 5.17 -2.58 24.04
N SER A 105 6.46 -2.25 24.15
CA SER A 105 6.96 -0.94 24.58
C SER A 105 8.21 -0.52 23.82
N GLU A 106 8.50 0.78 23.83
CA GLU A 106 9.69 1.34 23.17
C GLU A 106 10.98 0.75 23.73
N ILE A 107 11.08 0.62 25.05
CA ILE A 107 12.24 0.06 25.76
C ILE A 107 12.52 -1.37 25.28
N LYS A 108 11.48 -2.22 25.20
CA LYS A 108 11.62 -3.59 24.69
C LYS A 108 12.05 -3.62 23.23
N ALA A 109 11.51 -2.71 22.41
CA ALA A 109 11.87 -2.64 21.00
C ALA A 109 13.33 -2.19 20.79
N GLN A 110 13.80 -1.20 21.55
CA GLN A 110 15.20 -0.75 21.53
C GLN A 110 16.14 -1.86 22.01
N HIS A 111 15.82 -2.50 23.14
CA HIS A 111 16.62 -3.62 23.64
C HIS A 111 16.65 -4.78 22.64
N PHE A 112 15.52 -5.13 22.02
CA PHE A 112 15.46 -6.17 21.01
C PHE A 112 16.29 -5.81 19.77
N ALA A 113 16.19 -4.57 19.27
CA ALA A 113 16.99 -4.10 18.15
C ALA A 113 18.50 -4.18 18.45
N GLN A 114 18.91 -3.76 19.66
CA GLN A 114 20.30 -3.84 20.09
C GLN A 114 20.79 -5.29 20.27
N PHE A 115 19.94 -6.16 20.83
CA PHE A 115 20.20 -7.59 20.94
C PHE A 115 20.42 -8.20 19.55
N CYS A 116 19.49 -7.96 18.62
CA CYS A 116 19.59 -8.50 17.27
C CYS A 116 20.85 -7.99 16.56
N ARG A 117 21.21 -6.72 16.73
CA ARG A 117 22.42 -6.14 16.14
C ARG A 117 23.71 -6.80 16.64
N THR A 118 23.74 -7.26 17.88
CA THR A 118 24.95 -7.87 18.49
C THR A 118 25.02 -9.37 18.29
N LYS A 119 23.87 -10.05 18.14
CA LYS A 119 23.81 -11.52 18.12
C LYS A 119 23.47 -12.12 16.76
N LEU A 120 22.73 -11.42 15.91
CA LEU A 120 22.23 -11.99 14.67
C LEU A 120 23.11 -11.60 13.48
N ASP A 121 23.52 -12.59 12.70
CA ASP A 121 24.06 -12.36 11.35
C ASP A 121 22.90 -12.19 10.36
N LEU A 122 22.53 -10.93 10.10
CA LEU A 122 21.45 -10.59 9.17
C LEU A 122 21.70 -11.08 7.74
N LYS A 123 22.96 -11.26 7.32
CA LYS A 123 23.28 -11.74 5.96
C LYS A 123 22.96 -13.23 5.81
N ALA A 124 23.22 -14.02 6.86
CA ALA A 124 22.94 -15.44 6.88
C ALA A 124 21.45 -15.78 7.07
N LEU A 125 20.64 -14.85 7.61
CA LEU A 125 19.22 -15.09 7.85
C LEU A 125 18.39 -15.07 6.57
N HIS A 126 17.36 -15.92 6.53
CA HIS A 126 16.38 -15.94 5.47
C HIS A 126 15.52 -14.66 5.43
N VAL A 127 15.18 -14.21 4.22
CA VAL A 127 14.46 -12.94 3.97
C VAL A 127 13.13 -12.81 4.75
N ASN A 128 12.40 -13.90 4.91
CA ASN A 128 11.13 -13.91 5.65
C ASN A 128 11.30 -13.63 7.16
N VAL A 129 12.44 -13.99 7.74
CA VAL A 129 12.74 -13.74 9.15
C VAL A 129 13.09 -12.27 9.35
N ILE A 130 13.94 -11.71 8.48
CA ILE A 130 14.22 -10.27 8.45
C ILE A 130 12.92 -9.47 8.25
N ALA A 131 12.03 -9.91 7.35
CA ALA A 131 10.75 -9.26 7.13
C ALA A 131 9.86 -9.26 8.38
N THR A 132 9.84 -10.35 9.13
CA THR A 132 9.11 -10.47 10.41
C THR A 132 9.69 -9.55 11.49
N ILE A 133 11.02 -9.44 11.55
CA ILE A 133 11.72 -8.50 12.45
C ILE A 133 11.33 -7.06 12.10
N VAL A 134 11.42 -6.67 10.82
CA VAL A 134 11.03 -5.34 10.33
C VAL A 134 9.56 -5.03 10.66
N ALA A 135 8.65 -5.98 10.38
CA ALA A 135 7.23 -5.82 10.66
C ALA A 135 6.92 -5.63 12.15
N SER A 136 7.72 -6.26 13.01
CA SER A 136 7.56 -6.18 14.47
C SER A 136 8.10 -4.86 15.02
N LEU A 137 9.23 -4.37 14.49
CA LEU A 137 9.89 -3.14 14.96
C LEU A 137 9.35 -1.85 14.35
N GLN A 138 8.69 -1.91 13.19
CA GLN A 138 8.24 -0.71 12.46
C GLN A 138 7.42 0.29 13.27
N LYS A 139 6.69 -0.10 14.34
CA LYS A 139 5.96 0.86 15.20
C LYS A 139 6.88 1.80 15.97
N PHE A 140 8.11 1.36 16.22
CA PHE A 140 9.12 2.05 17.02
C PHE A 140 10.21 2.69 16.17
N ALA A 141 10.05 2.70 14.83
CA ALA A 141 11.04 3.25 13.89
C ALA A 141 11.28 4.77 14.02
N ALA A 142 10.54 5.46 14.88
CA ALA A 142 10.83 6.84 15.24
C ALA A 142 12.06 6.95 16.17
N GLN A 143 12.37 5.89 16.91
CA GLN A 143 13.53 5.80 17.79
C GLN A 143 14.80 5.56 16.96
N SER A 144 15.87 6.29 17.25
CA SER A 144 17.11 6.27 16.44
C SER A 144 17.72 4.88 16.32
N ASP A 145 17.87 4.15 17.44
CA ASP A 145 18.50 2.82 17.44
C ASP A 145 17.69 1.81 16.64
N VAL A 146 16.36 1.87 16.76
CA VAL A 146 15.46 1.02 15.97
C VAL A 146 15.54 1.38 14.49
N ALA A 147 15.57 2.66 14.15
CA ALA A 147 15.69 3.11 12.76
C ALA A 147 17.01 2.65 12.11
N GLN A 148 18.13 2.77 12.83
CA GLN A 148 19.44 2.28 12.37
C GLN A 148 19.44 0.77 12.18
N PHE A 149 18.83 0.02 13.10
CA PHE A 149 18.73 -1.43 12.95
C PHE A 149 17.81 -1.84 11.79
N LEU A 150 16.71 -1.11 11.56
CA LEU A 150 15.86 -1.32 10.38
C LEU A 150 16.62 -1.03 9.07
N GLN A 151 17.48 -0.02 9.04
CA GLN A 151 18.39 0.20 7.90
C GLN A 151 19.29 -1.01 7.69
N GLN A 152 19.93 -1.54 8.74
CA GLN A 152 20.75 -2.74 8.63
C GLN A 152 19.96 -3.93 8.09
N CYS A 153 18.71 -4.12 8.53
CA CYS A 153 17.83 -5.16 8.02
C CYS A 153 17.59 -5.03 6.50
N PHE A 154 17.28 -3.82 6.02
CA PHE A 154 17.06 -3.59 4.58
C PHE A 154 18.34 -3.70 3.76
N CYS A 155 19.49 -3.29 4.32
CA CYS A 155 20.79 -3.34 3.67
C CYS A 155 21.49 -4.71 3.78
N ALA A 156 20.93 -5.66 4.52
CA ALA A 156 21.55 -6.97 4.74
C ALA A 156 21.54 -7.87 3.50
N LYS A 157 20.64 -7.60 2.54
CA LYS A 157 20.41 -8.44 1.36
C LYS A 157 20.70 -7.68 0.08
N GLU A 158 21.26 -8.41 -0.88
CA GLU A 158 21.76 -7.88 -2.16
C GLU A 158 21.04 -8.57 -3.34
N GLY A 159 21.08 -7.94 -4.51
CA GLY A 159 20.48 -8.43 -5.75
C GLY A 159 19.04 -8.95 -5.60
N PHE A 160 18.82 -10.19 -6.03
CA PHE A 160 17.51 -10.85 -5.96
C PHE A 160 17.02 -11.08 -4.53
N GLU A 161 17.90 -11.29 -3.55
CA GLU A 161 17.47 -11.41 -2.15
C GLU A 161 16.94 -10.08 -1.60
N CYS A 162 17.47 -8.94 -2.06
CA CYS A 162 16.95 -7.62 -1.71
C CYS A 162 15.51 -7.45 -2.22
N LEU A 163 15.25 -7.82 -3.49
CA LEU A 163 13.91 -7.84 -4.07
C LEU A 163 12.97 -8.78 -3.28
N ALA A 164 13.42 -9.99 -2.97
CA ALA A 164 12.66 -10.96 -2.19
C ALA A 164 12.32 -10.44 -0.78
N LEU A 165 13.28 -9.77 -0.12
CA LEU A 165 13.06 -9.12 1.18
C LEU A 165 12.01 -8.01 1.08
N LYS A 166 12.09 -7.14 0.08
CA LYS A 166 11.10 -6.07 -0.13
C LYS A 166 9.69 -6.64 -0.32
N ASN A 167 9.57 -7.71 -1.12
CA ASN A 167 8.29 -8.40 -1.31
C ASN A 167 7.78 -9.04 -0.02
N ALA A 168 8.67 -9.68 0.76
CA ALA A 168 8.33 -10.28 2.05
C ALA A 168 7.88 -9.23 3.08
N VAL A 169 8.54 -8.07 3.13
CA VAL A 169 8.13 -6.96 3.99
C VAL A 169 6.78 -6.39 3.53
N GLU A 170 6.58 -6.12 2.24
CA GLU A 170 5.32 -5.57 1.71
C GLU A 170 4.09 -6.43 2.02
N ARG A 171 4.24 -7.76 2.04
CA ARG A 171 3.18 -8.69 2.46
C ARG A 171 2.74 -8.44 3.90
N GLN A 172 3.65 -8.03 4.79
CA GLN A 172 3.34 -7.80 6.21
C GLN A 172 3.01 -6.33 6.51
N VAL A 173 3.84 -5.39 6.02
CA VAL A 173 3.75 -3.95 6.31
C VAL A 173 4.17 -3.13 5.09
N SER A 174 3.60 -1.93 4.95
CA SER A 174 3.98 -1.00 3.88
C SER A 174 5.38 -0.42 4.13
N ILE A 175 6.35 -0.72 3.27
CA ILE A 175 7.70 -0.15 3.26
C ILE A 175 7.62 1.37 3.14
N PHE A 176 6.72 1.89 2.30
CA PHE A 176 6.50 3.34 2.18
C PHE A 176 6.20 3.97 3.54
N ARG A 177 5.33 3.34 4.33
CA ARG A 177 5.01 3.81 5.67
C ARG A 177 6.22 3.70 6.61
N VAL A 178 6.97 2.60 6.57
CA VAL A 178 8.18 2.46 7.41
C VAL A 178 9.19 3.57 7.07
N VAL A 179 9.56 3.69 5.80
CA VAL A 179 10.67 4.52 5.32
C VAL A 179 10.33 6.01 5.33
N TYR A 180 9.17 6.42 4.79
CA TYR A 180 8.84 7.85 4.65
C TYR A 180 8.02 8.42 5.80
N GLN A 181 7.32 7.59 6.59
CA GLN A 181 6.40 8.10 7.62
C GLN A 181 6.86 7.84 9.05
N ARG A 182 7.67 6.79 9.28
CA ARG A 182 8.07 6.40 10.64
C ARG A 182 9.54 6.65 10.92
N ILE A 183 10.43 6.33 9.99
CA ILE A 183 11.85 6.71 10.10
C ILE A 183 11.96 8.23 10.00
N ARG A 184 12.38 8.86 11.10
CA ARG A 184 12.54 10.32 11.19
C ARG A 184 13.85 10.80 10.56
N SER A 185 14.93 10.05 10.79
CA SER A 185 16.26 10.41 10.28
C SER A 185 16.29 10.37 8.75
N ALA A 186 16.69 11.48 8.14
CA ALA A 186 16.87 11.57 6.70
C ALA A 186 18.03 10.70 6.23
N SER A 187 19.17 10.73 6.94
CA SER A 187 20.34 9.93 6.57
C SER A 187 20.04 8.43 6.57
N VAL A 188 19.34 7.91 7.59
CA VAL A 188 18.93 6.50 7.66
C VAL A 188 18.04 6.14 6.47
N ARG A 189 17.06 7.00 6.16
CA ARG A 189 16.15 6.80 5.03
C ARG A 189 16.91 6.82 3.70
N ASP A 190 17.80 7.78 3.51
CA ASP A 190 18.51 7.95 2.25
C ASP A 190 19.45 6.77 2.00
N THR A 191 20.15 6.26 3.02
CA THR A 191 20.94 5.03 2.90
C THR A 191 20.11 3.81 2.49
N ILE A 192 18.89 3.66 3.02
CA ILE A 192 17.99 2.56 2.61
C ILE A 192 17.60 2.70 1.12
N LEU A 193 17.26 3.92 0.71
CA LEU A 193 16.82 4.19 -0.66
C LEU A 193 17.97 4.04 -1.67
N GLU A 194 19.16 4.53 -1.34
CA GLU A 194 20.38 4.33 -2.13
C GLU A 194 20.71 2.85 -2.27
N HIS A 195 20.61 2.08 -1.18
CA HIS A 195 20.76 0.63 -1.26
C HIS A 195 19.75 0.02 -2.24
N PHE A 196 18.47 0.34 -2.13
CA PHE A 196 17.45 -0.17 -3.05
C PHE A 196 17.71 0.22 -4.51
N GLU A 197 18.18 1.44 -4.77
CA GLU A 197 18.52 1.92 -6.10
C GLU A 197 19.71 1.15 -6.69
N VAL A 198 20.77 0.94 -5.91
CA VAL A 198 21.95 0.15 -6.32
C VAL A 198 21.56 -1.30 -6.62
N GLN A 199 20.85 -1.96 -5.70
CA GLN A 199 20.44 -3.36 -5.88
C GLN A 199 19.48 -3.53 -7.07
N ALA A 200 18.57 -2.57 -7.29
CA ALA A 200 17.68 -2.57 -8.45
C ALA A 200 18.44 -2.42 -9.78
N TYR A 201 19.45 -1.55 -9.81
CA TYR A 201 20.30 -1.36 -10.99
C TYR A 201 21.07 -2.64 -11.33
N GLU A 202 21.63 -3.32 -10.33
CA GLU A 202 22.37 -4.57 -10.52
C GLU A 202 21.51 -5.70 -11.11
N ILE A 203 20.29 -5.89 -10.61
CA ILE A 203 19.40 -6.95 -11.13
C ILE A 203 18.85 -6.59 -12.51
N THR A 204 18.55 -5.31 -12.77
CA THR A 204 17.97 -4.87 -14.06
C THR A 204 18.96 -4.99 -15.21
N ARG A 205 20.27 -4.94 -14.94
CA ARG A 205 21.31 -5.17 -15.95
C ARG A 205 21.49 -6.64 -16.33
N ARG A 206 20.92 -7.58 -15.58
CA ARG A 206 20.96 -9.00 -15.93
C ARG A 206 19.93 -9.25 -17.04
N GLY A 207 20.37 -9.81 -18.16
CA GLY A 207 19.53 -9.96 -19.37
C GLY A 207 18.27 -10.84 -19.21
N ASN A 208 18.13 -11.54 -18.09
CA ASN A 208 16.99 -12.40 -17.76
C ASN A 208 16.00 -11.76 -16.76
N PHE A 209 16.22 -10.53 -16.31
CA PHE A 209 15.34 -9.88 -15.35
C PHE A 209 14.06 -9.33 -16.01
N VAL A 210 12.92 -9.82 -15.55
CA VAL A 210 11.60 -9.28 -15.93
C VAL A 210 11.08 -8.42 -14.79
N ALA A 211 11.00 -7.11 -15.04
CA ALA A 211 10.55 -6.14 -14.04
C ALA A 211 9.10 -6.42 -13.59
N PRO A 212 8.85 -6.66 -12.29
CA PRO A 212 7.50 -6.89 -11.79
C PRO A 212 6.65 -5.63 -11.89
N LEU A 213 5.33 -5.82 -11.97
CA LEU A 213 4.37 -4.74 -12.14
C LEU A 213 3.80 -4.27 -10.80
N LYS A 214 3.57 -2.97 -10.62
CA LYS A 214 2.82 -2.41 -9.48
C LYS A 214 1.69 -1.49 -9.94
N LEU A 215 0.51 -1.69 -9.35
CA LEU A 215 -0.64 -0.82 -9.55
C LEU A 215 -0.61 0.35 -8.57
N VAL A 216 -0.71 1.56 -9.11
CA VAL A 216 -0.94 2.80 -8.37
C VAL A 216 -2.28 3.38 -8.81
N CYS A 217 -3.24 3.45 -7.91
CA CYS A 217 -4.62 3.82 -8.22
C CYS A 217 -5.07 5.02 -7.40
N ASP A 218 -5.73 6.00 -8.01
CA ASP A 218 -6.47 7.02 -7.26
C ASP A 218 -7.70 6.40 -6.56
N ILE A 219 -8.32 7.14 -5.64
CA ILE A 219 -9.51 6.72 -4.90
C ILE A 219 -10.77 7.41 -5.42
N ASP A 220 -10.75 8.73 -5.46
CA ASP A 220 -11.96 9.55 -5.57
C ASP A 220 -12.31 9.72 -7.04
N ASP A 221 -13.49 9.26 -7.44
CA ASP A 221 -13.97 9.13 -8.83
C ASP A 221 -13.16 8.18 -9.73
N THR A 222 -12.18 7.49 -9.17
CA THR A 222 -11.46 6.38 -9.83
C THR A 222 -11.88 5.01 -9.31
N LEU A 223 -11.85 4.81 -7.99
CA LEU A 223 -12.31 3.60 -7.31
C LEU A 223 -13.76 3.74 -6.84
N LEU A 224 -14.06 4.91 -6.26
CA LEU A 224 -15.32 5.25 -5.64
C LEU A 224 -15.94 6.43 -6.38
N SER A 225 -17.24 6.42 -6.65
CA SER A 225 -17.95 7.66 -7.02
C SER A 225 -18.03 8.57 -5.79
N VAL A 226 -17.34 9.71 -5.78
CA VAL A 226 -17.27 10.60 -4.59
C VAL A 226 -17.51 12.05 -4.94
N LEU A 227 -16.66 12.67 -5.78
CA LEU A 227 -16.68 14.12 -5.95
C LEU A 227 -17.53 14.52 -7.15
N PHE A 228 -17.15 14.04 -8.33
CA PHE A 228 -17.71 14.48 -9.61
C PHE A 228 -18.78 13.50 -10.09
N ASP A 229 -18.56 12.19 -10.13
CA ASP A 229 -19.42 11.27 -10.88
C ASP A 229 -20.85 11.14 -10.29
N THR A 230 -21.89 11.68 -10.92
CA THR A 230 -23.29 11.55 -10.46
C THR A 230 -24.01 10.33 -11.02
N ARG A 231 -23.40 9.56 -11.93
CA ARG A 231 -24.03 8.37 -12.54
C ARG A 231 -24.29 7.28 -11.49
N TYR A 232 -23.50 7.27 -10.43
CA TYR A 232 -23.62 6.35 -9.31
C TYR A 232 -23.93 7.10 -8.01
N PRO A 233 -24.66 6.46 -7.07
CA PRO A 233 -24.78 6.99 -5.72
C PRO A 233 -23.41 7.23 -5.08
N GLU A 234 -23.29 8.27 -4.26
CA GLU A 234 -22.06 8.58 -3.52
C GLU A 234 -21.50 7.36 -2.75
N LEU A 235 -20.18 7.23 -2.77
CA LEU A 235 -19.38 6.13 -2.24
C LEU A 235 -19.69 4.75 -2.85
N THR A 236 -20.22 4.72 -4.07
CA THR A 236 -20.34 3.46 -4.81
C THR A 236 -18.96 3.02 -5.31
N VAL A 237 -18.57 1.78 -5.00
CA VAL A 237 -17.42 1.13 -5.65
C VAL A 237 -17.80 0.85 -7.09
N TYR A 238 -17.02 1.33 -8.05
CA TYR A 238 -17.34 1.11 -9.45
C TYR A 238 -17.33 -0.39 -9.80
N PRO A 239 -18.28 -0.84 -10.64
CA PRO A 239 -18.28 -2.22 -11.13
C PRO A 239 -16.94 -2.60 -11.79
N GLY A 240 -16.47 -3.82 -11.52
CA GLY A 240 -15.24 -4.35 -12.12
C GLY A 240 -13.93 -3.90 -11.47
N VAL A 241 -13.91 -2.95 -10.52
CA VAL A 241 -12.63 -2.49 -9.95
C VAL A 241 -11.88 -3.61 -9.21
N HIS A 242 -12.58 -4.45 -8.44
CA HIS A 242 -11.93 -5.60 -7.79
C HIS A 242 -11.33 -6.58 -8.80
N GLN A 243 -12.06 -6.86 -9.88
CA GLN A 243 -11.57 -7.74 -10.95
C GLN A 243 -10.37 -7.13 -11.67
N PHE A 244 -10.41 -5.83 -11.97
CA PHE A 244 -9.28 -5.12 -12.56
C PHE A 244 -8.04 -5.19 -11.67
N VAL A 245 -8.17 -4.90 -10.37
CA VAL A 245 -7.08 -5.00 -9.40
C VAL A 245 -6.53 -6.42 -9.34
N HIS A 246 -7.41 -7.42 -9.27
CA HIS A 246 -7.05 -8.82 -9.23
C HIS A 246 -6.23 -9.23 -10.47
N GLU A 247 -6.70 -8.87 -11.68
CA GLU A 247 -5.99 -9.21 -12.92
C GLU A 247 -4.65 -8.50 -13.03
N VAL A 248 -4.54 -7.23 -12.63
CA VAL A 248 -3.24 -6.54 -12.61
C VAL A 248 -2.27 -7.20 -11.61
N GLN A 249 -2.75 -7.57 -10.42
CA GLN A 249 -1.92 -8.28 -9.43
C GLN A 249 -1.51 -9.68 -9.91
N ARG A 250 -2.37 -10.36 -10.67
CA ARG A 250 -2.02 -11.63 -11.32
C ARG A 250 -0.88 -11.45 -12.31
N LEU A 251 -0.90 -10.38 -13.11
CA LEU A 251 0.19 -10.03 -14.04
C LEU A 251 1.47 -9.58 -13.31
N SER A 252 1.37 -9.13 -12.07
CA SER A 252 2.51 -8.74 -11.24
C SER A 252 3.31 -9.92 -10.67
N LEU A 253 2.79 -11.16 -10.74
CA LEU A 253 3.50 -12.35 -10.27
C LEU A 253 4.64 -12.71 -11.22
N THR A 254 5.86 -12.89 -10.70
CA THR A 254 6.99 -13.36 -11.53
C THR A 254 6.97 -14.89 -11.65
N PRO A 255 7.52 -15.47 -12.74
CA PRO A 255 7.69 -16.93 -12.85
C PRO A 255 8.46 -17.54 -11.68
N HIS A 256 9.44 -16.79 -11.15
CA HIS A 256 10.22 -17.18 -9.98
C HIS A 256 9.42 -17.19 -8.67
N ASP A 257 8.39 -16.33 -8.52
CA ASP A 257 7.45 -16.40 -7.39
C ASP A 257 6.61 -17.71 -7.44
N LEU A 258 6.44 -18.29 -8.63
CA LEU A 258 5.76 -19.57 -8.85
C LEU A 258 6.71 -20.76 -8.64
N GLU A 259 8.00 -20.63 -9.01
CA GLU A 259 9.03 -21.68 -8.90
C GLU A 259 9.69 -21.80 -7.51
N GLN A 260 9.96 -20.72 -6.78
CA GLN A 260 10.65 -20.82 -5.48
C GLN A 260 9.86 -21.59 -4.41
N GLN A 261 8.54 -21.71 -4.56
CA GLN A 261 7.72 -22.50 -3.63
C GLN A 261 7.58 -23.98 -4.02
N SER A 262 7.83 -24.39 -5.27
CA SER A 262 7.87 -25.80 -5.63
C SER A 262 9.11 -26.50 -5.05
N LEU A 263 10.25 -25.80 -5.02
CA LEU A 263 11.49 -26.28 -4.40
C LEU A 263 11.42 -26.38 -2.87
N SER A 264 10.60 -25.56 -2.20
CA SER A 264 10.40 -25.63 -0.74
C SER A 264 9.60 -26.84 -0.27
N ARG A 265 9.21 -27.75 -1.17
CA ARG A 265 8.31 -28.86 -0.88
C ARG A 265 8.63 -30.20 -1.55
N SER A 266 9.80 -30.38 -2.17
CA SER A 266 10.22 -31.71 -2.67
C SER A 266 10.55 -32.73 -1.55
N GLY A 267 10.16 -32.45 -0.29
CA GLY A 267 10.40 -33.29 0.87
C GLY A 267 9.25 -34.21 1.29
N THR A 268 8.07 -34.17 0.66
CA THR A 268 6.99 -35.13 0.97
C THR A 268 6.14 -35.39 -0.26
N GLY A 269 6.24 -36.61 -0.79
CA GLY A 269 5.42 -37.11 -1.89
C GLY A 269 3.94 -37.16 -1.54
N ASP A 270 3.12 -36.84 -2.53
CA ASP A 270 2.11 -37.74 -3.10
C ASP A 270 1.37 -36.97 -4.21
N ASP A 271 1.23 -37.64 -5.35
CA ASP A 271 0.51 -37.21 -6.55
C ASP A 271 -1.01 -37.10 -6.31
N ASP A 272 -1.67 -36.40 -7.23
CA ASP A 272 -3.13 -36.17 -7.39
C ASP A 272 -3.73 -34.94 -6.68
N SER A 273 -3.49 -33.74 -7.26
CA SER A 273 -4.50 -32.66 -7.51
C SER A 273 -3.80 -31.32 -7.84
N ASP A 274 -3.07 -31.27 -8.95
CA ASP A 274 -2.17 -30.15 -9.26
C ASP A 274 -2.88 -28.83 -9.60
N GLU A 275 -3.99 -28.86 -10.33
CA GLU A 275 -4.67 -27.63 -10.77
C GLU A 275 -5.39 -26.90 -9.62
N GLU A 276 -6.14 -27.62 -8.77
CA GLU A 276 -6.86 -26.99 -7.65
C GLU A 276 -5.88 -26.47 -6.57
N SER A 277 -4.77 -27.19 -6.38
CA SER A 277 -3.67 -26.76 -5.51
C SER A 277 -2.95 -25.54 -6.06
N GLN A 278 -2.68 -25.47 -7.36
CA GLN A 278 -2.03 -24.32 -8.00
C GLN A 278 -2.95 -23.09 -7.99
N GLN A 279 -4.25 -23.26 -8.25
CA GLN A 279 -5.23 -22.16 -8.19
C GLN A 279 -5.43 -21.61 -6.77
N LYS A 280 -5.41 -22.49 -5.75
CA LYS A 280 -5.41 -22.07 -4.33
C LYS A 280 -4.12 -21.32 -3.95
N ARG A 281 -2.98 -21.66 -4.57
CA ARG A 281 -1.68 -21.00 -4.32
C ARG A 281 -1.59 -19.62 -5.00
N THR A 282 -1.97 -19.52 -6.27
CA THR A 282 -1.99 -18.25 -7.02
C THR A 282 -2.96 -17.26 -6.37
N SER A 283 -4.17 -17.70 -6.02
CA SER A 283 -5.14 -16.87 -5.31
C SER A 283 -4.63 -16.39 -3.94
N LYS A 284 -3.89 -17.22 -3.20
CA LYS A 284 -3.23 -16.80 -1.95
C LYS A 284 -2.16 -15.74 -2.20
N LEU A 285 -1.30 -15.93 -3.20
CA LEU A 285 -0.24 -14.97 -3.54
C LEU A 285 -0.81 -13.62 -3.98
N ILE A 286 -1.85 -13.63 -4.82
CA ILE A 286 -2.56 -12.42 -5.26
C ILE A 286 -3.16 -11.69 -4.05
N LYS A 287 -3.82 -12.43 -3.15
CA LYS A 287 -4.42 -11.87 -1.93
C LYS A 287 -3.40 -11.26 -0.98
N GLU A 288 -2.17 -11.74 -0.99
CA GLU A 288 -1.07 -11.23 -0.18
C GLU A 288 -0.37 -10.01 -0.82
N GLN A 289 -0.55 -9.78 -2.13
CA GLN A 289 0.00 -8.59 -2.78
C GLN A 289 -0.73 -7.30 -2.34
N ARG A 290 0.06 -6.24 -2.18
CA ARG A 290 -0.41 -4.95 -1.70
C ARG A 290 -0.72 -4.01 -2.86
N ILE A 291 -1.97 -3.55 -2.97
CA ILE A 291 -2.34 -2.46 -3.89
C ILE A 291 -1.86 -1.11 -3.33
N THR A 292 -1.44 -0.19 -4.19
CA THR A 292 -1.07 1.17 -3.78
C THR A 292 -2.14 2.17 -4.20
N PHE A 293 -2.68 2.90 -3.23
CA PHE A 293 -3.59 4.00 -3.47
C PHE A 293 -2.86 5.34 -3.34
N LEU A 294 -3.07 6.23 -4.32
CA LEU A 294 -2.47 7.56 -4.39
C LEU A 294 -3.58 8.60 -4.42
N THR A 295 -3.80 9.31 -3.32
CA THR A 295 -4.95 10.22 -3.17
C THR A 295 -4.52 11.65 -2.85
N ALA A 296 -5.34 12.62 -3.25
CA ALA A 296 -5.22 14.01 -2.84
C ALA A 296 -5.69 14.27 -1.40
N ARG A 297 -6.40 13.31 -0.78
CA ARG A 297 -6.93 13.44 0.58
C ARG A 297 -5.81 13.76 1.57
N PRO A 298 -5.99 14.75 2.46
CA PRO A 298 -4.95 15.12 3.43
C PRO A 298 -4.77 14.06 4.51
N GLU A 299 -3.57 14.00 5.10
CA GLU A 299 -3.16 13.02 6.11
C GLU A 299 -4.17 12.85 7.28
N ILE A 300 -4.84 13.93 7.70
CA ILE A 300 -5.88 13.89 8.75
C ILE A 300 -7.06 12.94 8.42
N LEU A 301 -7.32 12.68 7.13
CA LEU A 301 -8.36 11.75 6.67
C LEU A 301 -7.87 10.31 6.51
N ARG A 302 -6.63 9.99 6.90
CA ARG A 302 -6.06 8.64 6.71
C ARG A 302 -6.90 7.55 7.38
N GLN A 303 -7.28 7.75 8.65
CA GLN A 303 -8.03 6.74 9.40
C GLN A 303 -9.37 6.44 8.73
N ARG A 304 -10.05 7.48 8.26
CA ARG A 304 -11.32 7.36 7.54
C ARG A 304 -11.13 6.67 6.20
N SER A 305 -10.18 7.13 5.37
CA SER A 305 -9.88 6.51 4.07
C SER A 305 -9.50 5.04 4.23
N THR A 306 -8.79 4.70 5.32
CA THR A 306 -8.48 3.30 5.66
C THR A 306 -9.73 2.49 5.98
N LYS A 307 -10.68 3.04 6.74
CA LYS A 307 -11.96 2.39 7.05
C LYS A 307 -12.82 2.21 5.80
N GLU A 308 -12.88 3.22 4.94
CA GLU A 308 -13.61 3.18 3.67
C GLU A 308 -13.06 2.10 2.74
N LEU A 309 -11.75 2.09 2.48
CA LEU A 309 -11.11 1.08 1.63
C LEU A 309 -11.33 -0.35 2.17
N ARG A 310 -11.28 -0.52 3.50
CA ARG A 310 -11.61 -1.81 4.14
C ARG A 310 -13.07 -2.21 3.97
N ALA A 311 -13.99 -1.25 4.11
CA ALA A 311 -15.42 -1.48 3.86
C ALA A 311 -15.69 -1.85 2.39
N CYS A 312 -14.83 -1.39 1.48
CA CYS A 312 -14.85 -1.78 0.07
C CYS A 312 -14.21 -3.15 -0.19
N GLY A 313 -13.64 -3.83 0.81
CA GLY A 313 -13.02 -5.16 0.63
C GLY A 313 -11.51 -5.15 0.36
N PHE A 314 -10.85 -3.99 0.38
CA PHE A 314 -9.38 -3.92 0.30
C PHE A 314 -8.78 -4.10 1.70
N THR A 315 -8.07 -5.21 1.91
CA THR A 315 -7.43 -5.53 3.20
C THR A 315 -5.94 -5.19 3.21
N ASN A 316 -5.26 -5.43 2.09
CA ASN A 316 -3.82 -5.26 1.92
C ASN A 316 -3.52 -4.10 0.95
N PHE A 317 -3.33 -2.89 1.50
CA PHE A 317 -3.01 -1.73 0.68
C PHE A 317 -1.94 -0.80 1.30
N THR A 318 -1.25 -0.04 0.47
CA THR A 318 -0.42 1.12 0.81
C THR A 318 -1.20 2.37 0.46
N LEU A 319 -1.26 3.35 1.35
CA LEU A 319 -2.02 4.58 1.14
C LEU A 319 -1.09 5.80 1.15
N LEU A 320 -0.88 6.39 -0.02
CA LEU A 320 -0.09 7.59 -0.27
C LEU A 320 -1.03 8.81 -0.20
N MET A 321 -1.01 9.51 0.94
CA MET A 321 -1.90 10.63 1.21
C MET A 321 -1.35 11.94 0.66
N GLY A 322 -2.25 12.87 0.35
CA GLY A 322 -1.92 14.23 -0.02
C GLY A 322 -1.46 15.07 1.18
N SER A 323 -0.84 16.21 0.85
CA SER A 323 -0.53 17.25 1.83
C SER A 323 -1.66 18.27 1.88
N LEU A 324 -1.98 18.78 3.07
CA LEU A 324 -2.94 19.88 3.27
C LEU A 324 -2.60 21.11 2.42
N THR A 325 -1.31 21.36 2.17
CA THR A 325 -0.81 22.50 1.38
C THR A 325 -1.14 22.42 -0.11
N ASN A 326 -1.48 21.23 -0.62
CA ASN A 326 -1.60 20.96 -2.04
C ASN A 326 -3.06 20.87 -2.52
N VAL A 327 -4.03 21.16 -1.64
CA VAL A 327 -5.46 21.01 -1.92
C VAL A 327 -6.02 22.16 -2.78
N LEU A 328 -5.33 23.31 -2.87
CA LEU A 328 -5.75 24.43 -3.72
C LEU A 328 -5.23 24.26 -5.16
N GLY A 329 -6.05 23.63 -6.01
CA GLY A 329 -5.90 23.60 -7.47
C GLY A 329 -5.27 22.32 -8.03
N SER A 330 -5.76 21.89 -9.20
CA SER A 330 -5.39 20.63 -9.88
C SER A 330 -3.88 20.47 -10.09
N ARG A 331 -3.17 21.54 -10.47
CA ARG A 331 -1.70 21.51 -10.65
C ARG A 331 -0.94 21.21 -9.36
N ARG A 332 -1.41 21.72 -8.22
CA ARG A 332 -0.77 21.46 -6.91
C ARG A 332 -1.05 20.03 -6.45
N ILE A 333 -2.26 19.53 -6.70
CA ILE A 333 -2.62 18.13 -6.47
C ILE A 333 -1.71 17.21 -7.31
N ALA A 334 -1.58 17.48 -8.61
CA ALA A 334 -0.71 16.72 -9.50
C ALA A 334 0.75 16.72 -9.03
N SER A 335 1.28 17.87 -8.60
CA SER A 335 2.64 17.96 -8.01
C SER A 335 2.78 17.15 -6.72
N GLY A 336 1.77 17.18 -5.84
CA GLY A 336 1.73 16.36 -4.64
C GLY A 336 1.71 14.86 -4.93
N LYS A 337 0.85 14.45 -5.88
CA LYS A 337 0.76 13.06 -6.33
C LYS A 337 2.07 12.61 -7.00
N LEU A 338 2.67 13.45 -7.84
CA LEU A 338 3.97 13.18 -8.48
C LEU A 338 5.08 13.02 -7.44
N LYS A 339 5.13 13.89 -6.41
CA LYS A 339 6.11 13.77 -5.32
C LYS A 339 5.97 12.43 -4.58
N ASN A 340 4.74 12.02 -4.27
CA ASN A 340 4.47 10.74 -3.62
C ASN A 340 4.79 9.55 -4.54
N PHE A 341 4.47 9.65 -5.82
CA PHE A 341 4.83 8.65 -6.82
C PHE A 341 6.35 8.50 -6.92
N THR A 342 7.11 9.60 -7.04
CA THR A 342 8.57 9.57 -7.10
C THR A 342 9.16 8.91 -5.85
N ARG A 343 8.65 9.25 -4.66
CA ARG A 343 9.06 8.60 -3.41
C ARG A 343 8.78 7.09 -3.41
N PHE A 344 7.62 6.70 -3.90
CA PHE A 344 7.24 5.29 -4.03
C PHE A 344 8.10 4.56 -5.07
N LYS A 345 8.40 5.20 -6.21
CA LYS A 345 9.29 4.69 -7.25
C LYS A 345 10.70 4.43 -6.71
N ARG A 346 11.24 5.31 -5.86
CA ARG A 346 12.54 5.11 -5.18
C ARG A 346 12.58 3.86 -4.28
N ILE A 347 11.44 3.44 -3.74
CA ILE A 347 11.37 2.18 -3.00
C ILE A 347 11.36 0.99 -3.96
N PHE A 348 10.72 1.12 -5.12
CA PHE A 348 10.50 0.04 -6.08
C PHE A 348 11.14 0.36 -7.45
N CYS A 349 12.44 0.65 -7.42
CA CYS A 349 13.23 1.08 -8.58
C CYS A 349 13.27 0.03 -9.70
N GLU A 350 13.21 -1.24 -9.35
CA GLU A 350 13.20 -2.40 -10.24
C GLU A 350 11.81 -2.72 -10.84
N HIS A 351 10.75 -2.05 -10.38
CA HIS A 351 9.39 -2.31 -10.83
C HIS A 351 8.98 -1.41 -12.00
N ARG A 352 7.99 -1.90 -12.76
CA ARG A 352 7.17 -1.14 -13.70
C ARG A 352 5.84 -0.78 -13.05
N PHE A 353 5.20 0.28 -13.52
CA PHE A 353 3.97 0.80 -12.91
C PHE A 353 2.81 0.91 -13.90
N ILE A 354 1.61 0.63 -13.42
CA ILE A 354 0.37 1.10 -14.05
C ILE A 354 -0.21 2.18 -13.14
N PHE A 355 -0.52 3.34 -13.72
CA PHE A 355 -1.24 4.39 -13.03
C PHE A 355 -2.69 4.43 -13.50
N VAL A 356 -3.63 4.50 -12.56
CA VAL A 356 -5.06 4.65 -12.82
C VAL A 356 -5.59 5.85 -12.04
N GLY A 357 -6.27 6.76 -12.72
CA GLY A 357 -6.86 7.96 -12.13
C GLY A 357 -8.11 8.42 -12.87
N ASP A 358 -8.61 9.61 -12.55
CA ASP A 358 -9.79 10.21 -13.19
C ASP A 358 -9.46 11.54 -13.90
N ASN A 359 -10.40 12.11 -14.63
CA ASN A 359 -10.21 13.42 -15.26
C ASN A 359 -10.61 14.62 -14.40
N GLY A 360 -11.04 14.38 -13.15
CA GLY A 360 -11.45 15.36 -12.15
C GLY A 360 -10.33 15.92 -11.28
N GLN A 361 -9.34 15.11 -10.89
CA GLN A 361 -8.42 15.46 -9.78
C GLN A 361 -6.93 15.53 -10.14
N GLY A 362 -6.59 16.24 -11.22
CA GLY A 362 -5.19 16.48 -11.60
C GLY A 362 -4.44 15.22 -12.07
N ASP A 363 -5.12 14.09 -12.20
CA ASP A 363 -4.51 12.82 -12.60
C ASP A 363 -4.14 12.78 -14.09
N ILE A 364 -4.84 13.55 -14.93
CA ILE A 364 -4.41 13.80 -16.32
C ILE A 364 -3.02 14.45 -16.33
N ASP A 365 -2.81 15.49 -15.50
CA ASP A 365 -1.55 16.21 -15.46
C ASP A 365 -0.43 15.34 -14.88
N LEU A 366 -0.73 14.54 -13.85
CA LEU A 366 0.18 13.52 -13.34
C LEU A 366 0.53 12.50 -14.43
N GLY A 367 -0.47 11.96 -15.11
CA GLY A 367 -0.31 11.00 -16.19
C GLY A 367 0.59 11.52 -17.30
N LYS A 368 0.36 12.76 -17.75
CA LYS A 368 1.23 13.44 -18.72
C LYS A 368 2.66 13.59 -18.20
N ALA A 369 2.86 13.98 -16.94
CA ALA A 369 4.19 14.12 -16.35
C ALA A 369 4.94 12.78 -16.28
N LEU A 370 4.23 11.69 -15.94
CA LEU A 370 4.77 10.33 -15.91
C LEU A 370 5.18 9.85 -17.31
N LEU A 371 4.35 10.11 -18.32
CA LEU A 371 4.63 9.73 -19.71
C LEU A 371 5.71 10.60 -20.37
N LYS A 372 5.97 11.81 -19.87
CA LYS A 372 7.02 12.69 -20.40
C LYS A 372 8.42 12.12 -20.16
N ASN A 373 8.63 11.34 -19.10
CA ASN A 373 9.92 10.71 -18.79
C ASN A 373 9.77 9.20 -18.54
N PRO A 374 9.50 8.38 -19.57
CA PRO A 374 9.25 6.95 -19.40
C PRO A 374 10.42 6.20 -18.77
N SER A 375 11.66 6.58 -19.10
CA SER A 375 12.87 5.98 -18.54
C SER A 375 13.04 6.24 -17.03
N LEU A 376 12.57 7.39 -16.55
CA LEU A 376 12.65 7.77 -15.14
C LEU A 376 11.60 7.05 -14.29
N TYR A 377 10.36 6.97 -14.80
CA TYR A 377 9.23 6.49 -14.01
C TYR A 377 8.83 5.04 -14.28
N ALA A 378 9.27 4.45 -15.40
CA ALA A 378 8.96 3.09 -15.81
C ALA A 378 7.45 2.78 -15.81
N VAL A 379 6.63 3.75 -16.22
CA VAL A 379 5.17 3.59 -16.31
C VAL A 379 4.81 2.90 -17.62
N SER A 380 4.19 1.72 -17.51
CA SER A 380 3.73 0.92 -18.64
C SER A 380 2.44 1.47 -19.24
N ALA A 381 1.54 1.99 -18.41
CA ALA A 381 0.25 2.49 -18.83
C ALA A 381 -0.28 3.55 -17.86
N VAL A 382 -0.98 4.53 -18.42
CA VAL A 382 -1.80 5.51 -17.69
C VAL A 382 -3.23 5.34 -18.16
N LEU A 383 -4.13 4.97 -17.25
CA LEU A 383 -5.55 4.78 -17.53
C LEU A 383 -6.35 5.86 -16.82
N ILE A 384 -7.16 6.62 -17.57
CA ILE A 384 -7.94 7.73 -17.03
C ILE A 384 -9.43 7.41 -17.18
N HIS A 385 -10.14 7.37 -16.06
CA HIS A 385 -11.60 7.27 -16.02
C HIS A 385 -12.21 8.63 -16.39
N ASP A 386 -12.98 8.66 -17.49
CA ASP A 386 -13.67 9.86 -17.94
C ASP A 386 -14.98 10.07 -17.17
N VAL A 387 -14.92 10.94 -16.17
CA VAL A 387 -16.01 11.28 -15.26
C VAL A 387 -16.64 12.63 -15.62
N ILE A 388 -15.85 13.64 -15.96
CA ILE A 388 -16.35 15.00 -16.25
C ILE A 388 -17.18 15.06 -17.53
N ARG A 389 -16.79 14.38 -18.62
CA ARG A 389 -17.50 14.55 -19.91
C ARG A 389 -18.93 14.02 -19.88
N ASN A 390 -19.26 13.16 -18.93
CA ASN A 390 -20.61 12.65 -18.72
C ASN A 390 -21.54 13.64 -17.96
N HIS A 391 -21.03 14.80 -17.55
CA HIS A 391 -21.82 15.89 -16.94
C HIS A 391 -22.25 16.99 -17.90
N THR A 392 -21.81 16.96 -19.16
CA THR A 392 -22.36 17.90 -20.14
C THR A 392 -23.72 17.37 -20.55
N PRO A 393 -24.85 18.02 -20.18
CA PRO A 393 -26.13 17.65 -20.76
C PRO A 393 -26.00 17.80 -22.28
N ASN A 394 -26.62 16.88 -23.03
CA ASN A 394 -26.58 16.70 -24.49
C ASN A 394 -26.85 17.94 -25.39
N HIS A 395 -26.93 19.15 -24.85
CA HIS A 395 -27.25 20.36 -25.62
C HIS A 395 -26.07 20.99 -26.38
N GLN A 396 -24.82 20.55 -26.21
CA GLN A 396 -23.68 21.14 -26.93
C GLN A 396 -22.90 20.20 -27.87
N GLN A 397 -23.18 18.89 -27.86
CA GLN A 397 -22.48 17.96 -28.77
C GLN A 397 -22.98 18.01 -30.23
N GLN A 398 -24.10 18.67 -30.53
CA GLN A 398 -24.57 18.83 -31.92
C GLN A 398 -23.96 20.02 -32.68
N GLN A 399 -23.25 20.94 -32.02
CA GLN A 399 -22.69 22.12 -32.72
C GLN A 399 -21.21 22.00 -33.10
N LEU A 400 -20.47 21.02 -32.57
CA LEU A 400 -19.04 20.85 -32.86
C LEU A 400 -18.74 19.72 -33.88
N ILE A 401 -19.77 19.16 -34.51
CA ILE A 401 -19.63 18.19 -35.61
C ILE A 401 -19.85 18.84 -37.00
N TYR A 402 -20.21 20.14 -37.04
CA TYR A 402 -20.44 20.89 -38.30
C TYR A 402 -19.70 22.23 -38.38
N GLN A 403 -18.51 22.33 -37.79
CA GLN A 403 -17.49 23.35 -38.09
C GLN A 403 -16.12 22.70 -37.97
#